data_AF-A0A8T3E4W1-F1
#
_entry.id   AF-A0A8T3E4W1-F1
#
_cell.length_a   1.000
_cell.length_b   1.000
_cell.length_c   1.000
_cell.angle_alpha   90.00
_cell.angle_beta   90.00
_cell.angle_gamma   90.00
#
_symmetry.space_group_name_H-M   'P 1'
#
loop_
_entity.id
_entity.type
_entity.pdbx_description
1 polymer ?
#
loop_
_entity_poly.entity_id
_entity_poly.type
_entity_poly.pdbx_seq_one_letter_code
_entity_poly.pdbx_strand_id
1 'polypeptide(L)'
;MVAQLDLFSRNEELEEIATADLKYLMLPALLGGLTMKQVNMAKRLEQVQRARVYFLDFLKRCKDYNIMKFELPKTKENSADTPEEEGSGPRPSFNPPDLIAMATQRQAKIERYKQKKDTEAKLSKSKLRKWITIALEEIESIDQEMEILKRMDEFKQNPPKPSQSQQRPPMKPFILTKDAVQARVFGAGYPSLPTMTVDDWYEQHRKQGVLPDQGIPRSAADIDNEEREREEKERQIENDDEEALQKARDWDNWKDTHRRGYGNRKNMG
;
A
#
# COMPACT_ATOMS: atom_id res chain seq x y z
N MET A 1 21.16 7.73 35.10
CA MET A 1 20.59 6.93 36.21
C MET A 1 20.55 5.43 35.88
N VAL A 2 19.67 4.92 35.00
CA VAL A 2 19.60 3.47 34.70
C VAL A 2 20.96 2.87 34.28
N ALA A 3 21.68 3.54 33.36
CA ALA A 3 23.04 3.12 32.95
C ALA A 3 24.16 3.38 33.98
N GLN A 4 23.87 4.07 35.10
CA GLN A 4 24.81 4.25 36.23
C GLN A 4 24.56 3.25 37.35
N LEU A 5 23.34 2.70 37.40
CA LEU A 5 22.93 1.64 38.34
C LEU A 5 23.09 0.24 37.75
N ASP A 6 23.51 0.16 36.49
CA ASP A 6 23.69 -1.06 35.67
C ASP A 6 22.55 -2.09 35.83
N LEU A 7 21.30 -1.62 35.85
CA LEU A 7 20.09 -2.44 36.12
C LEU A 7 19.83 -3.54 35.08
N PHE A 8 20.63 -3.64 34.02
CA PHE A 8 20.40 -4.51 32.88
C PHE A 8 21.72 -5.01 32.26
N SER A 9 22.14 -6.23 32.62
CA SER A 9 23.26 -6.92 31.98
C SER A 9 22.82 -7.80 30.80
N ARG A 10 23.68 -7.95 29.79
CA ARG A 10 23.41 -8.79 28.60
C ARG A 10 23.35 -10.28 28.87
N ASN A 11 23.78 -10.71 30.05
CA ASN A 11 23.87 -12.10 30.46
C ASN A 11 22.76 -12.52 31.45
N GLU A 12 21.83 -11.61 31.76
CA GLU A 12 20.71 -11.85 32.67
C GLU A 12 19.47 -12.36 31.95
N GLU A 13 18.66 -13.17 32.63
CA GLU A 13 17.33 -13.55 32.17
C GLU A 13 16.22 -12.60 32.65
N LEU A 14 15.09 -12.54 31.93
CA LEU A 14 13.95 -11.68 32.29
C LEU A 14 13.38 -11.96 33.69
N GLU A 15 13.58 -13.18 34.21
CA GLU A 15 13.09 -13.60 35.53
C GLU A 15 13.97 -13.13 36.69
N GLU A 16 15.22 -12.75 36.40
CA GLU A 16 16.19 -12.23 37.38
C GLU A 16 15.95 -10.74 37.68
N ILE A 17 15.29 -10.02 36.76
CA ILE A 17 14.93 -8.61 36.92
C ILE A 17 13.78 -8.44 37.91
N ALA A 18 13.96 -7.54 38.89
CA ALA A 18 12.91 -7.16 39.82
C ALA A 18 11.67 -6.60 39.09
N THR A 19 10.47 -7.03 39.49
CA THR A 19 9.21 -6.67 38.82
C THR A 19 8.98 -5.15 38.73
N ALA A 20 9.52 -4.39 39.69
CA ALA A 20 9.46 -2.92 39.70
C ALA A 20 10.32 -2.27 38.61
N ASP A 21 11.36 -2.94 38.12
CA ASP A 21 12.37 -2.40 37.20
C ASP A 21 12.16 -2.82 35.75
N LEU A 22 11.35 -3.86 35.50
CA LEU A 22 10.86 -4.26 34.16
C LEU A 22 10.32 -3.07 33.34
N LYS A 23 9.76 -2.06 33.99
CA LYS A 23 9.27 -0.83 33.33
C LYS A 23 10.38 -0.03 32.65
N TYR A 24 11.61 -0.10 33.15
CA TYR A 24 12.75 0.65 32.62
C TYR A 24 13.34 0.04 31.34
N LEU A 25 13.05 -1.23 31.04
CA LEU A 25 13.36 -1.83 29.72
C LEU A 25 12.70 -1.05 28.58
N MET A 26 11.51 -0.46 28.81
CA MET A 26 10.78 0.34 27.81
C MET A 26 11.35 1.75 27.60
N LEU A 27 12.34 2.20 28.38
CA LEU A 27 12.86 3.58 28.27
C LEU A 27 13.37 3.95 26.87
N PRO A 28 14.13 3.11 26.14
CA PRO A 28 14.58 3.47 24.80
C PRO A 28 13.40 3.55 23.81
N ALA A 29 12.40 2.67 23.89
CA ALA A 29 11.19 2.76 23.07
C ALA A 29 10.39 4.06 23.34
N LEU A 30 10.22 4.42 24.61
CA LEU A 30 9.58 5.69 25.00
C LEU A 30 10.37 6.91 24.48
N LEU A 31 11.70 6.86 24.55
CA LEU A 31 12.58 7.93 24.09
C LEU A 31 12.59 8.05 22.55
N GLY A 32 12.52 6.93 21.82
CA GLY A 32 12.30 6.87 20.38
C GLY A 32 10.98 7.52 19.99
N GLY A 33 9.88 7.08 20.60
CA GLY A 33 8.54 7.63 20.38
C GLY A 33 8.44 9.13 20.68
N LEU A 34 9.02 9.59 21.80
CA LEU A 34 9.08 11.02 22.13
C LEU A 34 9.95 11.82 21.15
N THR A 35 11.05 11.24 20.65
CA THR A 35 11.90 11.87 19.62
C THR A 35 11.12 12.03 18.30
N MET A 36 10.33 11.03 17.90
CA MET A 36 9.49 11.10 16.71
C MET A 36 8.40 12.18 16.78
N LYS A 37 7.91 12.54 17.99
CA LYS A 37 6.96 13.66 18.19
C LYS A 37 7.61 15.05 18.21
N GLN A 38 8.94 15.15 18.09
CA GLN A 38 9.60 16.47 18.01
C GLN A 38 9.36 17.11 16.64
N VAL A 39 8.90 18.37 16.65
CA VAL A 39 8.64 19.14 15.43
C VAL A 39 9.79 20.13 15.20
N ASN A 40 10.81 19.71 14.45
CA ASN A 40 11.87 20.59 13.97
C ASN A 40 12.34 20.14 12.58
N MET A 41 11.86 20.79 11.52
CA MET A 41 12.18 20.39 10.14
C MET A 41 13.68 20.52 9.82
N ALA A 42 14.38 21.51 10.37
CA ALA A 42 15.82 21.70 10.13
C ALA A 42 16.68 20.59 10.73
N LYS A 43 16.20 19.91 11.78
CA LYS A 43 16.89 18.79 12.44
C LYS A 43 16.16 17.46 12.29
N ARG A 44 15.19 17.36 11.37
CA ARG A 44 14.32 16.18 11.28
C ARG A 44 15.11 14.91 10.97
N LEU A 45 16.09 14.99 10.08
CA LEU A 45 16.96 13.86 9.75
C LEU A 45 17.74 13.35 10.98
N GLU A 46 18.33 14.25 11.78
CA GLU A 46 19.01 13.90 13.03
C GLU A 46 18.04 13.25 14.05
N GLN A 47 16.82 13.80 14.17
CA GLN A 47 15.78 13.29 15.08
C GLN A 47 15.34 11.89 14.70
N VAL A 48 15.06 11.65 13.42
CA VAL A 48 14.61 10.36 12.89
C VAL A 48 15.73 9.30 13.02
N GLN A 49 16.98 9.66 12.67
CA GLN A 49 18.14 8.79 12.89
C GLN A 49 18.31 8.42 14.37
N ARG A 50 18.17 9.40 15.28
CA ARG A 50 18.30 9.15 16.72
C ARG A 50 17.15 8.31 17.27
N ALA A 51 15.92 8.52 16.80
CA ALA A 51 14.77 7.67 17.13
C ALA A 51 15.01 6.21 16.71
N ARG A 52 15.57 5.99 15.51
CA ARG A 52 15.97 4.67 15.01
C ARG A 52 16.93 3.95 15.96
N VAL A 53 17.97 4.64 16.43
CA VAL A 53 18.93 4.08 17.39
C VAL A 53 18.23 3.64 18.68
N TYR A 54 17.34 4.47 19.22
CA TYR A 54 16.61 4.13 20.45
C TYR A 54 15.64 2.94 20.28
N PHE A 55 14.96 2.81 19.14
CA PHE A 55 14.10 1.64 18.88
C PHE A 55 14.93 0.37 18.64
N LEU A 56 16.08 0.46 17.95
CA LEU A 56 16.98 -0.69 17.79
C LEU A 56 17.61 -1.13 19.11
N ASP A 57 18.03 -0.19 19.97
CA ASP A 57 18.51 -0.50 21.32
C ASP A 57 17.44 -1.19 22.17
N PHE A 58 16.19 -0.76 22.06
CA PHE A 58 15.06 -1.42 22.72
C PHE A 58 14.86 -2.85 22.21
N LEU A 59 14.77 -3.05 20.88
CA LEU A 59 14.57 -4.37 20.30
C LEU A 59 15.73 -5.32 20.60
N LYS A 60 16.97 -4.82 20.59
CA LYS A 60 18.16 -5.60 20.96
C LYS A 60 18.07 -6.08 22.41
N ARG A 61 17.77 -5.19 23.37
CA ARG A 61 17.55 -5.60 24.78
C ARG A 61 16.41 -6.60 24.89
N CYS A 62 15.28 -6.38 24.22
CA CYS A 62 14.15 -7.33 24.23
C CYS A 62 14.50 -8.71 23.66
N LYS A 63 15.46 -8.78 22.72
CA LYS A 63 16.02 -10.02 22.19
C LYS A 63 16.97 -10.68 23.20
N ASP A 64 17.90 -9.92 23.76
CA ASP A 64 18.89 -10.40 24.74
C ASP A 64 18.16 -11.03 25.95
N TYR A 65 17.12 -10.37 26.47
CA TYR A 65 16.23 -10.87 27.54
C TYR A 65 15.16 -11.90 27.11
N ASN A 66 15.21 -12.40 25.87
CA ASN A 66 14.31 -13.45 25.36
C ASN A 66 12.80 -13.18 25.60
N ILE A 67 12.38 -11.91 25.55
CA ILE A 67 11.02 -11.48 25.90
C ILE A 67 9.97 -12.04 24.91
N MET A 68 10.43 -12.42 23.72
CA MET A 68 9.62 -12.87 22.60
C MET A 68 10.30 -14.01 21.81
N LYS A 69 9.59 -15.12 21.64
CA LYS A 69 9.82 -16.19 20.66
C LYS A 69 8.61 -16.23 19.71
N PHE A 70 8.77 -16.80 18.51
CA PHE A 70 7.74 -16.94 17.46
C PHE A 70 8.09 -18.19 16.62
N GLU A 71 7.17 -19.00 16.07
CA GLU A 71 5.74 -19.27 16.36
C GLU A 71 5.48 -20.76 15.95
N LEU A 72 4.31 -21.42 15.98
CA LEU A 72 2.88 -21.07 15.90
C LEU A 72 2.03 -21.79 16.99
N PRO A 73 0.70 -21.60 17.07
CA PRO A 73 -0.18 -22.19 18.10
C PRO A 73 -0.80 -23.55 17.62
N LYS A 74 -1.55 -24.34 18.41
CA LYS A 74 -2.22 -24.21 19.72
C LYS A 74 -2.18 -25.58 20.44
N THR A 75 -2.38 -25.59 21.76
CA THR A 75 -3.29 -26.57 22.39
C THR A 75 -3.95 -25.99 23.63
N LYS A 76 -5.25 -26.23 23.77
CA LYS A 76 -5.98 -26.13 25.04
C LYS A 76 -5.87 -27.50 25.72
N GLU A 77 -6.06 -27.58 27.03
CA GLU A 77 -6.87 -28.67 27.60
C GLU A 77 -7.37 -28.34 29.02
N ASN A 78 -8.53 -28.90 29.36
CA ASN A 78 -9.17 -28.80 30.67
C ASN A 78 -9.19 -30.20 31.31
N SER A 79 -8.99 -30.29 32.63
CA SER A 79 -9.61 -31.26 33.56
C SER A 79 -9.11 -30.91 34.96
N ALA A 80 -9.93 -30.70 36.00
CA ALA A 80 -10.97 -31.56 36.57
C ALA A 80 -10.37 -32.73 37.35
N ASP A 81 -10.62 -32.77 38.66
CA ASP A 81 -10.60 -34.00 39.45
C ASP A 81 -11.58 -33.92 40.64
N THR A 82 -11.96 -35.08 41.16
CA THR A 82 -13.22 -35.37 41.89
C THR A 82 -12.93 -35.92 43.30
N PRO A 83 -13.85 -35.88 44.30
CA PRO A 83 -13.51 -36.15 45.71
C PRO A 83 -13.98 -37.52 46.27
N GLU A 84 -13.31 -38.01 47.30
CA GLU A 84 -13.72 -39.10 48.23
C GLU A 84 -13.20 -38.73 49.66
N GLU A 85 -14.05 -38.65 50.71
CA GLU A 85 -14.38 -39.65 51.76
C GLU A 85 -13.19 -40.06 52.70
N GLU A 86 -13.30 -40.33 54.01
CA GLU A 86 -14.41 -40.74 54.92
C GLU A 86 -14.29 -40.10 56.36
N GLY A 87 -15.22 -40.40 57.29
CA GLY A 87 -14.76 -41.01 58.57
C GLY A 87 -14.87 -40.34 59.97
N SER A 88 -16.06 -39.95 60.45
CA SER A 88 -16.51 -40.08 61.87
C SER A 88 -15.97 -39.23 63.07
N GLY A 89 -16.89 -38.89 64.00
CA GLY A 89 -16.65 -38.95 65.47
C GLY A 89 -16.29 -37.66 66.26
N PRO A 90 -17.13 -37.18 67.21
CA PRO A 90 -16.89 -35.89 67.91
C PRO A 90 -16.39 -35.99 69.36
N ARG A 91 -15.69 -34.95 69.85
CA ARG A 91 -15.62 -34.53 71.28
C ARG A 91 -15.22 -33.04 71.40
N PRO A 92 -15.75 -32.28 72.40
CA PRO A 92 -15.50 -30.84 72.53
C PRO A 92 -14.42 -30.48 73.58
N SER A 93 -14.06 -29.19 73.61
CA SER A 93 -13.28 -28.47 74.64
C SER A 93 -11.75 -28.61 74.59
N PHE A 94 -11.09 -27.65 73.93
CA PHE A 94 -10.53 -26.46 74.61
C PHE A 94 -10.06 -25.49 73.51
N ASN A 95 -10.60 -24.26 73.42
CA ASN A 95 -10.24 -23.33 72.35
C ASN A 95 -9.13 -22.36 72.81
N PRO A 96 -7.84 -22.58 72.47
CA PRO A 96 -6.90 -21.46 72.39
C PRO A 96 -7.38 -20.47 71.31
N PRO A 97 -6.91 -19.20 71.30
CA PRO A 97 -7.21 -18.28 70.20
C PRO A 97 -6.86 -18.95 68.87
N ASP A 98 -7.76 -18.88 67.90
CA ASP A 98 -7.80 -19.79 66.76
C ASP A 98 -6.56 -19.64 65.85
N LEU A 99 -5.53 -20.44 66.13
CA LEU A 99 -4.28 -20.53 65.37
C LEU A 99 -4.53 -20.96 63.91
N ILE A 100 -5.63 -21.67 63.63
CA ILE A 100 -6.00 -22.12 62.28
C ILE A 100 -6.59 -20.93 61.50
N ALA A 101 -7.46 -20.12 62.10
CA ALA A 101 -7.91 -18.84 61.54
C ALA A 101 -6.73 -17.86 61.32
N MET A 102 -5.78 -17.78 62.25
CA MET A 102 -4.58 -16.95 62.08
C MET A 102 -3.67 -17.45 60.94
N ALA A 103 -3.47 -18.78 60.83
CA ALA A 103 -2.69 -19.39 59.77
C ALA A 103 -3.34 -19.20 58.39
N THR A 104 -4.65 -19.42 58.28
CA THR A 104 -5.40 -19.20 57.03
C THR A 104 -5.45 -17.73 56.64
N GLN A 105 -5.59 -16.79 57.58
CA GLN A 105 -5.52 -15.35 57.28
C GLN A 105 -4.12 -14.94 56.79
N ARG A 106 -3.05 -15.48 57.41
CA ARG A 106 -1.67 -15.29 56.94
C ARG A 106 -1.48 -15.84 55.53
N GLN A 107 -1.95 -17.07 55.28
CA GLN A 107 -1.84 -17.74 53.99
C GLN A 107 -2.58 -16.97 52.89
N ALA A 108 -3.82 -16.56 53.12
CA ALA A 108 -4.60 -15.74 52.19
C ALA A 108 -3.92 -14.39 51.87
N LYS A 109 -3.19 -13.78 52.83
CA LYS A 109 -2.42 -12.56 52.59
C LYS A 109 -1.18 -12.83 51.72
N ILE A 110 -0.49 -13.95 51.94
CA ILE A 110 0.65 -14.39 51.11
C ILE A 110 0.19 -14.67 49.68
N GLU A 111 -0.91 -15.39 49.49
CA GLU A 111 -1.48 -15.72 48.19
C GLU A 111 -1.95 -14.47 47.42
N ARG A 112 -2.67 -13.56 48.07
CA ARG A 112 -3.06 -12.27 47.46
C ARG A 112 -1.84 -11.45 47.03
N TYR A 113 -0.77 -11.45 47.83
CA TYR A 113 0.47 -10.77 47.46
C TYR A 113 1.16 -11.44 46.26
N LYS A 114 1.24 -12.77 46.23
CA LYS A 114 1.79 -13.54 45.11
C LYS A 114 1.00 -13.28 43.82
N GLN A 115 -0.33 -13.39 43.87
CA GLN A 115 -1.22 -13.09 42.75
C GLN A 115 -1.05 -11.64 42.24
N LYS A 116 -0.91 -10.66 43.15
CA LYS A 116 -0.62 -9.27 42.77
C LYS A 116 0.72 -9.15 42.04
N LYS A 117 1.79 -9.77 42.55
CA LYS A 117 3.11 -9.75 41.90
C LYS A 117 3.07 -10.40 40.52
N ASP A 118 2.43 -11.56 40.40
CA ASP A 118 2.32 -12.33 39.15
C ASP A 118 1.48 -11.57 38.09
N THR A 119 0.41 -10.89 38.50
CA THR A 119 -0.41 -10.07 37.59
C THR A 119 0.33 -8.80 37.14
N GLU A 120 1.09 -8.14 38.02
CA GLU A 120 1.93 -6.99 37.68
C GLU A 120 3.09 -7.34 36.73
N ALA A 121 3.71 -8.51 36.92
CA ALA A 121 4.71 -9.06 36.01
C ALA A 121 4.11 -9.38 34.63
N LYS A 122 2.95 -10.05 34.58
CA LYS A 122 2.21 -10.34 33.34
C LYS A 122 1.81 -9.06 32.59
N LEU A 123 1.32 -8.05 33.32
CA LEU A 123 0.98 -6.73 32.76
C LEU A 123 2.21 -6.05 32.15
N SER A 124 3.35 -6.10 32.83
CA SER A 124 4.61 -5.52 32.35
C SER A 124 5.12 -6.23 31.09
N LYS A 125 5.09 -7.57 31.06
CA LYS A 125 5.44 -8.38 29.88
C LYS A 125 4.49 -8.12 28.70
N SER A 126 3.21 -7.89 28.95
CA SER A 126 2.22 -7.50 27.92
C SER A 126 2.53 -6.10 27.34
N LYS A 127 2.85 -5.12 28.18
CA LYS A 127 3.28 -3.77 27.74
C LYS A 127 4.55 -3.83 26.90
N LEU A 128 5.55 -4.60 27.32
CA LEU A 128 6.78 -4.84 26.56
C LEU A 128 6.50 -5.41 25.17
N ARG A 129 5.66 -6.44 25.06
CA ARG A 129 5.24 -7.00 23.76
C ARG A 129 4.56 -5.98 22.86
N LYS A 130 3.64 -5.17 23.39
CA LYS A 130 3.01 -4.07 22.63
C LYS A 130 4.05 -3.08 22.09
N TRP A 131 5.04 -2.71 22.91
CA TRP A 131 6.12 -1.83 22.47
C TRP A 131 7.06 -2.47 21.45
N ILE A 132 7.25 -3.79 21.45
CA ILE A 132 8.01 -4.51 20.40
C ILE A 132 7.30 -4.38 19.06
N THR A 133 5.99 -4.62 18.99
CA THR A 133 5.20 -4.42 17.76
C THR A 133 5.30 -2.97 17.25
N ILE A 134 5.07 -1.98 18.12
CA ILE A 134 5.18 -0.56 17.77
C ILE A 134 6.59 -0.20 17.30
N ALA A 135 7.64 -0.69 17.96
CA ALA A 135 9.02 -0.38 17.58
C ALA A 135 9.41 -0.97 16.21
N LEU A 136 8.84 -2.11 15.81
CA LEU A 136 9.04 -2.69 14.48
C LEU A 136 8.34 -1.83 13.39
N GLU A 137 7.08 -1.47 13.62
CA GLU A 137 6.30 -0.59 12.73
C GLU A 137 6.94 0.80 12.57
N GLU A 138 7.37 1.42 13.69
CA GLU A 138 8.06 2.71 13.68
C GLU A 138 9.42 2.65 12.99
N ILE A 139 10.18 1.55 13.09
CA ILE A 139 11.46 1.41 12.35
C ILE A 139 11.22 1.37 10.83
N GLU A 140 10.20 0.67 10.36
CA GLU A 140 9.87 0.65 8.93
C GLU A 140 9.47 2.06 8.44
N SER A 141 8.63 2.76 9.21
CA SER A 141 8.22 4.14 8.90
C SER A 141 9.42 5.11 8.91
N ILE A 142 10.33 4.96 9.88
CA ILE A 142 11.58 5.73 10.00
C ILE A 142 12.51 5.49 8.81
N ASP A 143 12.67 4.24 8.37
CA ASP A 143 13.53 3.90 7.23
C ASP A 143 12.99 4.49 5.92
N GLN A 144 11.67 4.49 5.73
CA GLN A 144 11.00 5.19 4.62
C GLN A 144 11.19 6.72 4.71
N GLU A 145 10.99 7.32 5.89
CA GLU A 145 11.13 8.78 6.09
C GLU A 145 12.57 9.26 5.86
N MET A 146 13.58 8.56 6.39
CA MET A 146 14.98 8.90 6.17
C MET A 146 15.34 8.93 4.69
N GLU A 147 14.82 7.99 3.91
CA GLU A 147 15.11 7.90 2.47
C GLU A 147 14.46 9.06 1.69
N ILE A 148 13.25 9.47 2.08
CA ILE A 148 12.61 10.68 1.54
C ILE A 148 13.42 11.93 1.90
N LEU A 149 13.85 12.06 3.16
CA LEU A 149 14.61 13.23 3.63
C LEU A 149 15.98 13.37 2.93
N LYS A 150 16.68 12.26 2.66
CA LYS A 150 17.91 12.27 1.85
C LYS A 150 17.65 12.77 0.43
N ARG A 151 16.68 12.19 -0.28
CA ARG A 151 16.33 12.60 -1.66
C ARG A 151 15.87 14.06 -1.74
N MET A 152 15.17 14.54 -0.70
CA MET A 152 14.80 15.96 -0.59
C MET A 152 16.02 16.87 -0.41
N ASP A 153 17.07 16.43 0.29
CA ASP A 153 18.30 17.20 0.44
C ASP A 153 19.15 17.15 -0.84
N GLU A 154 19.27 15.97 -1.46
CA GLU A 154 19.88 15.81 -2.79
C GLU A 154 19.24 16.73 -3.85
N PHE A 155 17.91 16.84 -3.85
CA PHE A 155 17.16 17.73 -4.75
C PHE A 155 17.31 19.22 -4.40
N LYS A 156 17.61 19.56 -3.14
CA LYS A 156 17.95 20.94 -2.74
C LYS A 156 19.38 21.33 -3.09
N GLN A 157 20.33 20.41 -2.94
CA GLN A 157 21.74 20.62 -3.28
C GLN A 157 21.95 20.63 -4.80
N ASN A 158 21.30 19.70 -5.50
CA ASN A 158 21.24 19.61 -6.96
C ASN A 158 19.81 19.93 -7.43
N PRO A 159 19.36 21.21 -7.36
CA PRO A 159 18.12 21.58 -8.00
C PRO A 159 18.25 21.22 -9.48
N PRO A 160 17.29 20.49 -10.08
CA PRO A 160 17.35 20.23 -11.50
C PRO A 160 17.46 21.58 -12.18
N LYS A 161 18.49 21.77 -13.03
CA LYS A 161 18.57 22.94 -13.91
C LYS A 161 17.17 23.13 -14.48
N PRO A 162 16.55 24.32 -14.36
CA PRO A 162 15.22 24.54 -14.92
C PRO A 162 15.35 24.10 -16.38
N SER A 163 14.68 23.01 -16.72
CA SER A 163 14.82 22.37 -18.03
C SER A 163 14.50 23.48 -19.00
N GLN A 164 15.53 23.94 -19.75
CA GLN A 164 15.48 25.19 -20.52
C GLN A 164 14.13 25.21 -21.20
N SER A 165 13.20 26.01 -20.69
CA SER A 165 11.78 25.71 -20.90
C SER A 165 11.59 25.83 -22.38
N GLN A 166 11.44 24.69 -23.08
CA GLN A 166 11.51 24.63 -24.55
C GLN A 166 10.59 25.73 -25.02
N GLN A 167 11.16 26.84 -25.51
CA GLN A 167 10.50 28.14 -25.39
C GLN A 167 9.13 28.00 -25.99
N ARG A 168 8.10 27.90 -25.13
CA ARG A 168 6.79 27.41 -25.57
C ARG A 168 6.39 28.39 -26.66
N PRO A 169 6.30 27.96 -27.93
CA PRO A 169 6.24 28.90 -29.04
C PRO A 169 5.09 29.85 -28.72
N PRO A 170 5.37 31.17 -28.66
CA PRO A 170 4.47 32.13 -28.02
C PRO A 170 3.08 31.91 -28.58
N MET A 171 2.11 31.64 -27.69
CA MET A 171 0.78 31.21 -28.11
C MET A 171 0.26 32.21 -29.14
N LYS A 172 0.05 31.73 -30.37
CA LYS A 172 -0.57 32.55 -31.42
C LYS A 172 -1.92 33.00 -30.85
N PRO A 173 -2.17 34.30 -30.68
CA PRO A 173 -3.45 34.76 -30.16
C PRO A 173 -4.52 34.36 -31.16
N PHE A 174 -5.32 33.36 -30.81
CA PHE A 174 -6.48 32.96 -31.61
C PHE A 174 -7.65 33.84 -31.17
N ILE A 175 -8.23 34.55 -32.12
CA ILE A 175 -9.51 35.20 -31.92
C ILE A 175 -10.55 34.08 -31.86
N LEU A 176 -11.26 33.92 -30.75
CA LEU A 176 -12.40 33.01 -30.69
C LEU A 176 -13.50 33.61 -31.58
N THR A 177 -13.62 33.12 -32.81
CA THR A 177 -14.39 33.76 -33.89
C THR A 177 -15.91 33.61 -33.71
N LYS A 178 -16.49 34.31 -32.72
CA LYS A 178 -17.91 34.66 -32.77
C LYS A 178 -18.12 35.76 -33.80
N ASP A 179 -17.52 36.93 -33.58
CA ASP A 179 -17.83 38.12 -34.38
C ASP A 179 -17.30 38.04 -35.82
N ALA A 180 -16.10 37.49 -36.04
CA ALA A 180 -15.52 37.39 -37.39
C ALA A 180 -16.22 36.35 -38.29
N VAL A 181 -16.82 35.30 -37.71
CA VAL A 181 -17.63 34.32 -38.47
C VAL A 181 -19.07 34.79 -38.59
N GLN A 182 -19.66 35.40 -37.56
CA GLN A 182 -20.97 36.05 -37.68
C GLN A 182 -20.96 37.19 -38.71
N ALA A 183 -19.90 38.01 -38.79
CA ALA A 183 -19.75 39.02 -39.83
C ALA A 183 -19.65 38.42 -41.24
N ARG A 184 -19.09 37.20 -41.39
CA ARG A 184 -19.04 36.47 -42.66
C ARG A 184 -20.36 35.78 -43.04
N VAL A 185 -21.19 35.42 -42.06
CA VAL A 185 -22.47 34.70 -42.27
C VAL A 185 -23.67 35.66 -42.34
N PHE A 186 -23.62 36.79 -41.63
CA PHE A 186 -24.72 37.75 -41.49
C PHE A 186 -24.37 39.19 -41.91
N GLY A 187 -23.10 39.50 -42.21
CA GLY A 187 -22.66 40.83 -42.61
C GLY A 187 -22.64 41.04 -44.12
N ALA A 188 -23.58 41.83 -44.62
CA ALA A 188 -23.57 42.48 -45.95
C ALA A 188 -23.16 41.61 -47.16
N GLY A 189 -23.64 40.37 -47.23
CA GLY A 189 -23.23 39.43 -48.28
C GLY A 189 -24.04 38.14 -48.37
N TYR A 190 -25.35 38.19 -48.09
CA TYR A 190 -26.25 37.08 -48.44
C TYR A 190 -26.16 36.86 -49.97
N PRO A 191 -25.97 35.63 -50.49
CA PRO A 191 -25.60 35.42 -51.90
C PRO A 191 -26.54 36.12 -52.89
N SER A 192 -26.02 37.17 -53.54
CA SER A 192 -26.74 37.96 -54.54
C SER A 192 -26.80 37.20 -55.86
N LEU A 193 -27.87 36.41 -56.01
CA LEU A 193 -28.20 35.54 -57.15
C LEU A 193 -27.24 34.33 -57.34
N PRO A 194 -27.77 33.13 -57.66
CA PRO A 194 -26.94 32.03 -58.16
C PRO A 194 -26.26 32.43 -59.48
N THR A 195 -24.93 32.54 -59.47
CA THR A 195 -24.13 32.92 -60.65
C THR A 195 -23.75 31.73 -61.54
N MET A 196 -24.32 30.54 -61.30
CA MET A 196 -23.98 29.30 -61.98
C MET A 196 -25.19 28.37 -62.02
N THR A 197 -25.39 27.67 -63.14
CA THR A 197 -26.45 26.68 -63.29
C THR A 197 -26.08 25.36 -62.61
N VAL A 198 -27.08 24.50 -62.40
CA VAL A 198 -26.89 23.17 -61.78
C VAL A 198 -25.99 22.28 -62.65
N ASP A 199 -26.06 22.41 -63.98
CA ASP A 199 -25.20 21.67 -64.91
C ASP A 199 -23.74 22.14 -64.85
N ASP A 200 -23.47 23.45 -64.85
CA ASP A 200 -22.11 24.00 -64.69
C ASP A 200 -21.48 23.53 -63.36
N TRP A 201 -22.28 23.46 -62.28
CA TRP A 201 -21.84 22.90 -61.00
C TRP A 201 -21.43 21.44 -61.13
N TYR A 202 -22.25 20.61 -61.79
CA TYR A 202 -21.96 19.20 -62.02
C TYR A 202 -20.71 18.98 -62.88
N GLU A 203 -20.56 19.74 -63.98
CA GLU A 203 -19.40 19.64 -64.87
C GLU A 203 -18.09 20.03 -64.18
N GLN A 204 -18.12 21.08 -63.34
CA GLN A 204 -16.96 21.54 -62.58
C GLN A 204 -16.49 20.47 -61.57
N HIS A 205 -17.43 19.84 -60.84
CA HIS A 205 -17.10 18.80 -59.86
C HIS A 205 -16.69 17.48 -60.54
N ARG A 206 -17.31 17.13 -61.68
CA ARG A 206 -16.88 16.00 -62.54
C ARG A 206 -15.44 16.18 -63.03
N LYS A 207 -15.04 17.40 -63.44
CA LYS A 207 -13.67 17.73 -63.86
C LYS A 207 -12.64 17.66 -62.73
N GLN A 208 -13.04 17.94 -61.49
CA GLN A 208 -12.15 17.92 -60.33
C GLN A 208 -12.04 16.52 -59.69
N GLY A 209 -12.88 15.56 -60.09
CA GLY A 209 -12.91 14.22 -59.50
C GLY A 209 -13.47 14.19 -58.07
N VAL A 210 -14.08 15.29 -57.61
CA VAL A 210 -14.65 15.44 -56.25
C VAL A 210 -16.17 15.32 -56.29
N LEU A 211 -16.68 14.40 -57.11
CA LEU A 211 -18.08 14.01 -57.04
C LEU A 211 -18.22 12.91 -55.96
N PRO A 212 -19.14 13.04 -54.98
CA PRO A 212 -19.33 12.00 -53.98
C PRO A 212 -19.80 10.70 -54.63
N ASP A 213 -18.99 9.64 -54.52
CA ASP A 213 -19.29 8.28 -55.00
C ASP A 213 -20.47 7.62 -54.25
N GLN A 214 -21.08 8.30 -53.28
CA GLN A 214 -22.27 7.88 -52.53
C GLN A 214 -23.57 8.00 -53.36
N GLY A 215 -23.49 7.64 -54.64
CA GLY A 215 -24.59 7.70 -55.60
C GLY A 215 -24.32 6.99 -56.93
N ILE A 216 -23.11 6.50 -57.18
CA ILE A 216 -22.86 5.60 -58.32
C ILE A 216 -23.39 4.21 -57.93
N PRO A 217 -24.27 3.58 -58.71
CA PRO A 217 -24.59 2.17 -58.48
C PRO A 217 -23.31 1.36 -58.67
N ARG A 218 -22.86 0.66 -57.61
CA ARG A 218 -21.69 -0.24 -57.65
C ARG A 218 -21.77 -1.08 -58.92
N SER A 219 -20.71 -1.10 -59.72
CA SER A 219 -20.74 -1.92 -60.92
C SER A 219 -20.74 -3.39 -60.52
N ALA A 220 -21.31 -4.25 -61.36
CA ALA A 220 -21.28 -5.68 -61.11
C ALA A 220 -19.82 -6.20 -60.94
N ALA A 221 -18.86 -5.57 -61.63
CA ALA A 221 -17.45 -5.94 -61.57
C ALA A 221 -16.78 -5.66 -60.21
N ASP A 222 -17.22 -4.64 -59.47
CA ASP A 222 -16.65 -4.32 -58.15
C ASP A 222 -17.08 -5.35 -57.10
N ILE A 223 -18.34 -5.78 -57.16
CA ILE A 223 -18.90 -6.83 -56.31
C ILE A 223 -18.25 -8.18 -56.64
N ASP A 224 -18.15 -8.49 -57.92
CA ASP A 224 -17.55 -9.73 -58.44
C ASP A 224 -16.05 -9.84 -58.08
N ASN A 225 -15.34 -8.71 -57.93
CA ASN A 225 -13.95 -8.70 -57.45
C ASN A 225 -13.85 -8.93 -55.92
N GLU A 226 -14.71 -8.31 -55.10
CA GLU A 226 -14.78 -8.59 -53.65
C GLU A 226 -15.17 -10.04 -53.35
N GLU A 227 -16.01 -10.65 -54.20
CA GLU A 227 -16.48 -12.03 -54.05
C GLU A 227 -15.39 -13.05 -54.43
N ARG A 228 -14.69 -12.86 -55.57
CA ARG A 228 -13.51 -13.66 -55.95
C ARG A 228 -12.42 -13.63 -54.88
N GLU A 229 -12.09 -12.44 -54.36
CA GLU A 229 -11.12 -12.26 -53.28
C GLU A 229 -11.52 -12.96 -51.99
N ARG A 230 -12.80 -13.25 -51.78
CA ARG A 230 -13.31 -13.98 -50.62
C ARG A 230 -13.28 -15.49 -50.86
N GLU A 231 -13.73 -15.94 -52.03
CA GLU A 231 -13.62 -17.35 -52.44
C GLU A 231 -12.16 -17.83 -52.47
N GLU A 232 -11.20 -17.02 -52.91
CA GLU A 232 -9.77 -17.40 -52.89
C GLU A 232 -9.27 -17.59 -51.45
N LYS A 233 -9.69 -16.73 -50.52
CA LYS A 233 -9.34 -16.86 -49.09
C LYS A 233 -10.02 -18.08 -48.47
N GLU A 234 -11.27 -18.36 -48.82
CA GLU A 234 -11.99 -19.56 -48.35
C GLU A 234 -11.37 -20.85 -48.93
N ARG A 235 -10.98 -20.88 -50.21
CA ARG A 235 -10.26 -22.01 -50.83
C ARG A 235 -8.88 -22.24 -50.21
N GLN A 236 -8.13 -21.19 -49.86
CA GLN A 236 -6.85 -21.30 -49.15
C GLN A 236 -7.02 -21.89 -47.73
N ILE A 237 -8.15 -21.58 -47.07
CA ILE A 237 -8.49 -22.14 -45.75
C ILE A 237 -8.96 -23.61 -45.87
N GLU A 238 -9.76 -23.95 -46.88
CA GLU A 238 -10.29 -25.31 -47.08
C GLU A 238 -9.22 -26.30 -47.56
N ASN A 239 -8.22 -25.85 -48.32
CA ASN A 239 -7.10 -26.69 -48.79
C ASN A 239 -5.99 -26.89 -47.74
N ASP A 240 -6.16 -26.41 -46.50
CA ASP A 240 -5.13 -26.45 -45.44
C ASP A 240 -3.76 -25.85 -45.89
N ASP A 241 -3.77 -24.75 -46.67
CA ASP A 241 -2.52 -24.13 -47.14
C ASP A 241 -1.63 -23.75 -45.95
N GLU A 242 -0.39 -24.28 -45.95
CA GLU A 242 0.51 -24.23 -44.79
C GLU A 242 0.82 -22.77 -44.37
N GLU A 243 0.93 -21.86 -45.35
CA GLU A 243 1.13 -20.42 -45.12
C GLU A 243 -0.09 -19.74 -44.48
N ALA A 244 -1.32 -20.11 -44.88
CA ALA A 244 -2.55 -19.58 -44.31
C ALA A 244 -2.73 -20.06 -42.86
N LEU A 245 -2.47 -21.34 -42.59
CA LEU A 245 -2.46 -21.92 -41.25
C LEU A 245 -1.39 -21.30 -40.35
N GLN A 246 -0.18 -21.06 -40.88
CA GLN A 246 0.90 -20.45 -40.10
C GLN A 246 0.57 -18.98 -39.76
N LYS A 247 0.08 -18.21 -40.72
CA LYS A 247 -0.40 -16.83 -40.50
C LYS A 247 -1.54 -16.75 -39.48
N ALA A 248 -2.46 -17.73 -39.47
CA ALA A 248 -3.52 -17.83 -38.48
C ALA A 248 -2.98 -18.13 -37.07
N ARG A 249 -2.00 -19.05 -36.95
CA ARG A 249 -1.31 -19.36 -35.68
C ARG A 249 -0.51 -18.17 -35.15
N ASP A 250 0.22 -17.47 -36.00
CA ASP A 250 0.98 -16.27 -35.64
C ASP A 250 0.07 -15.13 -35.17
N TRP A 251 -1.12 -15.01 -35.79
CA TRP A 251 -2.15 -14.07 -35.34
C TRP A 251 -2.75 -14.43 -33.98
N ASP A 252 -2.89 -15.72 -33.65
CA ASP A 252 -3.31 -16.17 -32.32
C ASP A 252 -2.23 -15.90 -31.26
N ASN A 253 -0.99 -16.30 -31.52
CA ASN A 253 0.19 -16.01 -30.67
C ASN A 253 0.34 -14.51 -30.38
N TRP A 254 0.08 -13.66 -31.38
CA TRP A 254 0.10 -12.21 -31.21
C TRP A 254 -1.04 -11.72 -30.29
N LYS A 255 -2.28 -12.20 -30.45
CA LYS A 255 -3.42 -11.81 -29.59
C LYS A 255 -3.23 -12.23 -28.14
N ASP A 256 -2.65 -13.40 -27.89
CA ASP A 256 -2.37 -13.89 -26.53
C ASP A 256 -1.31 -13.03 -25.81
N THR A 257 -0.28 -12.61 -26.53
CA THR A 257 0.75 -11.68 -26.01
C THR A 257 0.25 -10.23 -25.90
N HIS A 258 -0.75 -9.84 -26.71
CA HIS A 258 -1.27 -8.46 -26.80
C HIS A 258 -2.73 -8.35 -26.34
N ARG A 259 -3.00 -8.73 -25.09
CA ARG A 259 -4.34 -8.62 -24.48
C ARG A 259 -4.94 -7.21 -24.64
N ARG A 260 -6.18 -7.15 -25.12
CA ARG A 260 -6.95 -5.90 -25.29
C ARG A 260 -6.86 -5.02 -24.03
N GLY A 261 -6.43 -3.77 -24.20
CA GLY A 261 -6.25 -2.80 -23.11
C GLY A 261 -4.84 -2.70 -22.51
N TYR A 262 -3.83 -3.39 -23.05
CA TYR A 262 -2.45 -3.32 -22.55
C TYR A 262 -1.86 -1.90 -22.49
N GLY A 263 -2.26 -1.00 -23.42
CA GLY A 263 -1.70 0.35 -23.56
C GLY A 263 -2.39 1.49 -22.81
N ASN A 264 -3.59 1.31 -22.22
CA ASN A 264 -4.33 2.43 -21.61
C ASN A 264 -4.91 2.07 -20.22
N ARG A 265 -4.04 2.06 -19.20
CA ARG A 265 -4.40 1.80 -17.79
C ARG A 265 -4.20 3.00 -16.85
N LYS A 266 -3.68 4.13 -17.35
CA LYS A 266 -3.40 5.34 -16.54
C LYS A 266 -4.40 6.48 -16.74
N ASN A 267 -5.48 6.26 -17.49
CA ASN A 267 -6.50 7.27 -17.75
C ASN A 267 -7.92 6.74 -17.47
N MET A 268 -8.07 6.10 -16.30
CA MET A 268 -9.37 5.83 -15.70
C MET A 268 -9.58 6.93 -14.63
N GLY A 269 -10.38 7.94 -14.98
CA GLY A 269 -10.84 8.98 -14.05
C GLY A 269 -12.04 8.54 -13.22
#